data_AF-A0A535LP92-F1
#
_entry.id   AF-A0A535LP92-F1
#
_cell.length_a   1.000
_cell.length_b   1.000
_cell.length_c   1.000
_cell.angle_alpha   90.00
_cell.angle_beta   90.00
_cell.angle_gamma   90.00
#
_symmetry.space_group_name_H-M   'P 1'
#
loop_
_entity.id
_entity.type
_entity.pdbx_description
1 polymer ?
#
loop_
_entity_poly.entity_id
_entity_poly.type
_entity_poly.pdbx_seq_one_letter_code
_entity_poly.pdbx_strand_id
1 'polypeptide(L)'
;MRSLIGRVAEAVILFLCFLFGRRFDPSEVPWLDGPTGPPRIGSDFHRSVAAKAGLEVKTGGELGLLPDCALLDGDGFDAGRM
;
A
#
# COMPACT_ATOMS: atom_id res chain seq x y z
N MET A 1 10.18 -3.91 28.67
CA MET A 1 11.43 -3.90 27.87
C MET A 1 11.20 -3.94 26.36
N ARG A 2 10.46 -4.92 25.80
CA ARG A 2 10.20 -5.03 24.34
C ARG A 2 9.66 -3.76 23.67
N SER A 3 8.71 -3.06 24.30
CA SER A 3 8.13 -1.81 23.76
C SER A 3 9.13 -0.65 23.73
N LEU A 4 10.06 -0.58 24.69
CA LEU A 4 11.06 0.47 24.76
C LEU A 4 12.11 0.30 23.66
N ILE A 5 12.57 -0.94 23.44
CA ILE A 5 13.50 -1.29 22.36
C ILE A 5 12.89 -0.95 20.99
N GLY A 6 11.60 -1.30 20.79
CA GLY A 6 10.89 -0.98 19.55
C GLY A 6 10.85 0.52 19.25
N ARG A 7 10.53 1.35 20.25
CA ARG A 7 10.48 2.82 20.10
C ARG A 7 11.86 3.42 19.80
N VAL A 8 12.92 2.91 20.43
CA VAL A 8 14.29 3.38 20.17
C VAL A 8 14.73 3.01 18.77
N ALA A 9 14.48 1.78 18.33
CA ALA A 9 14.80 1.34 16.97
C ALA A 9 14.03 2.16 15.92
N GLU A 10 12.73 2.40 16.14
CA GLU A 10 11.90 3.27 15.29
C GLU A 10 12.50 4.67 15.19
N ALA A 11 12.85 5.29 16.32
CA ALA A 11 13.44 6.63 16.33
C ALA A 11 14.77 6.70 15.57
N VAL A 12 15.63 5.67 15.71
CA VAL A 12 16.90 5.59 14.98
C VAL A 12 16.67 5.44 13.48
N ILE A 13 15.75 4.58 13.07
CA ILE A 13 15.40 4.39 11.65
C ILE A 13 14.89 5.69 11.05
N LEU A 14 13.94 6.35 11.72
CA LEU A 14 13.38 7.62 11.25
C LEU A 14 14.45 8.71 11.17
N PHE A 15 15.38 8.76 12.13
CA PHE A 15 16.51 9.70 12.12
C PHE A 15 17.47 9.44 10.96
N LEU A 16 17.82 8.17 10.69
CA LEU A 16 18.67 7.80 9.56
C LEU A 16 17.98 8.10 8.21
N CYS A 17 16.68 7.83 8.09
CA CYS A 17 15.89 8.22 6.92
C CYS A 17 15.83 9.75 6.77
N PHE A 18 15.78 10.52 7.85
CA PHE A 18 15.84 11.98 7.78
C PHE A 18 17.18 12.50 7.25
N LEU A 19 18.30 11.90 7.69
CA LEU A 19 19.65 12.30 7.30
C LEU A 19 20.05 11.85 5.89
N PHE A 20 19.75 10.60 5.55
CA PHE A 20 20.25 9.94 4.33
C PHE A 20 19.15 9.60 3.32
N GLY A 21 17.87 9.74 3.70
CA GLY A 21 16.76 9.48 2.80
C GLY A 21 16.76 10.47 1.65
N ARG A 22 16.63 9.95 0.43
CA ARG A 22 16.42 10.78 -0.75
C ARG A 22 15.06 11.45 -0.64
N ARG A 23 15.04 12.78 -0.65
CA ARG A 23 13.80 13.54 -0.78
C ARG A 23 13.49 13.66 -2.27
N PHE A 24 12.28 13.28 -2.64
CA PHE A 24 11.74 13.49 -3.97
C PHE A 24 10.65 14.54 -3.88
N ASP A 25 10.64 15.45 -4.84
CA ASP A 25 9.48 16.29 -5.07
C ASP A 25 8.38 15.40 -5.67
N PRO A 26 7.21 15.26 -5.04
CA PRO A 26 6.10 14.47 -5.60
C PRO A 26 5.69 14.93 -7.01
N SER A 27 5.91 16.20 -7.37
CA SER A 27 5.63 16.73 -8.71
C SER A 27 6.55 16.15 -9.80
N GLU A 28 7.77 15.74 -9.46
CA GLU A 28 8.69 15.06 -10.38
C GLU A 28 8.31 13.59 -10.59
N VAL A 29 7.50 13.03 -9.70
CA VAL A 29 7.12 11.62 -9.69
C VAL A 29 5.62 11.49 -9.44
N PRO A 30 4.75 11.85 -10.40
CA PRO A 30 3.30 11.99 -10.16
C PRO A 30 2.60 10.72 -9.64
N TRP A 31 3.17 9.54 -9.91
CA TRP A 31 2.64 8.28 -9.38
C TRP A 31 2.92 8.08 -7.88
N LEU A 32 3.82 8.86 -7.27
CA LEU A 32 4.02 8.94 -5.82
C LEU A 32 3.07 9.93 -5.15
N ASP A 33 2.47 10.86 -5.90
CA ASP A 33 1.42 11.77 -5.41
C ASP A 33 0.04 11.07 -5.35
N GLY A 34 0.04 9.87 -4.78
CA GLY A 34 -1.16 9.11 -4.50
C GLY A 34 -1.77 9.50 -3.15
N PRO A 35 -3.04 9.18 -2.91
CA PRO A 35 -3.64 9.37 -1.60
C PRO A 35 -2.81 8.61 -0.56
N THR A 36 -2.17 9.35 0.34
CA THR A 36 -1.57 8.80 1.56
C THR A 36 -2.62 8.83 2.66
N GLY A 37 -2.77 7.71 3.35
CA GLY A 37 -3.77 7.59 4.40
C GLY A 37 -3.12 7.65 5.78
N PRO A 38 -3.90 7.39 6.84
CA PRO A 38 -3.37 7.38 8.18
C PRO A 38 -2.19 6.39 8.32
N PRO A 39 -1.30 6.57 9.32
CA PRO A 39 -0.14 5.71 9.56
C PRO A 39 -0.55 4.33 10.11
N ARG A 40 -1.40 3.62 9.37
CA ARG A 40 -1.90 2.27 9.63
C ARG A 40 -2.04 1.54 8.31
N ILE A 41 -1.44 0.36 8.23
CA ILE A 41 -1.61 -0.58 7.12
C ILE A 41 -2.92 -1.32 7.35
N GLY A 42 -3.82 -1.33 6.36
CA GLY A 42 -5.07 -2.09 6.44
C GLY A 42 -6.21 -1.50 5.61
N SER A 43 -7.37 -2.15 5.68
CA SER A 43 -8.58 -1.79 4.92
C SER A 43 -9.15 -0.41 5.29
N ASP A 44 -8.79 0.11 6.47
CA ASP A 44 -9.15 1.45 6.94
C ASP A 44 -8.63 2.57 6.01
N PHE A 45 -7.47 2.34 5.37
CA PHE A 45 -6.94 3.26 4.36
C PHE A 45 -7.95 3.48 3.24
N HIS A 46 -8.44 2.39 2.62
CA HIS A 46 -9.36 2.45 1.49
C HIS A 46 -10.68 3.12 1.89
N ARG A 47 -11.19 2.84 3.10
CA ARG A 47 -12.38 3.51 3.65
C ARG A 47 -12.18 5.01 3.80
N SER A 48 -11.01 5.43 4.29
CA SER A 48 -10.70 6.85 4.48
C SER A 48 -10.59 7.60 3.15
N VAL A 49 -10.00 6.98 2.12
CA VAL A 49 -9.90 7.56 0.78
C VAL A 49 -11.28 7.67 0.14
N ALA A 50 -12.09 6.62 0.22
CA ALA A 50 -13.44 6.63 -0.31
C ALA A 50 -14.29 7.73 0.32
N ALA A 51 -14.26 7.85 1.66
CA ALA A 51 -14.99 8.90 2.37
C ALA A 51 -14.61 10.32 1.94
N LYS A 52 -13.29 10.60 1.76
CA LYS A 52 -12.81 11.90 1.28
C LYS A 52 -13.29 12.22 -0.14
N ALA A 53 -13.41 11.20 -0.99
CA ALA A 53 -13.84 11.35 -2.37
C ALA A 53 -15.36 11.26 -2.57
N GLY A 54 -16.14 11.07 -1.50
CA GLY A 54 -17.59 10.83 -1.61
C GLY A 54 -17.94 9.49 -2.27
N LEU A 55 -17.06 8.51 -2.16
CA LEU A 55 -17.19 7.16 -2.71
C LEU A 55 -17.52 6.14 -1.62
N GLU A 56 -17.96 4.96 -2.06
CA GLU A 56 -18.25 3.83 -1.20
C GLU A 56 -17.23 2.69 -1.43
N VAL A 57 -16.78 2.05 -0.35
CA VAL A 57 -15.98 0.81 -0.44
C VAL A 57 -16.92 -0.38 -0.51
N LYS A 58 -16.99 -1.05 -1.66
CA LYS A 58 -17.69 -2.32 -1.80
C LYS A 58 -16.79 -3.49 -1.36
N THR A 59 -17.35 -4.45 -0.63
CA THR A 59 -16.68 -5.68 -0.17
C THR A 59 -17.53 -6.90 -0.51
N GLY A 60 -16.91 -8.00 -0.93
CA GLY A 60 -17.63 -9.21 -1.39
C GLY A 60 -16.76 -10.06 -2.30
N GLY A 61 -17.06 -11.36 -2.38
CA GLY A 61 -16.27 -12.33 -3.17
C GLY A 61 -16.30 -12.06 -4.68
N GLU A 62 -17.34 -11.37 -5.16
CA GLU A 62 -17.55 -11.04 -6.57
C GLU A 62 -16.78 -9.77 -7.02
N LEU A 63 -16.04 -9.10 -6.13
CA LEU A 63 -15.50 -7.75 -6.36
C LEU A 63 -14.03 -7.71 -6.79
N GLY A 64 -13.55 -8.74 -7.48
CA GLY A 64 -12.31 -8.63 -8.25
C GLY A 64 -11.12 -9.43 -7.74
N LEU A 65 -11.34 -10.42 -6.88
CA LEU A 65 -10.41 -11.55 -6.87
C LEU A 65 -10.78 -12.46 -8.04
N LEU A 66 -9.78 -12.77 -8.87
CA LEU A 66 -9.94 -13.83 -9.84
C LEU A 66 -10.20 -15.12 -9.06
N PRO A 67 -11.31 -15.84 -9.31
CA PRO A 67 -11.62 -17.07 -8.60
C PRO A 67 -10.58 -18.16 -8.88
N ASP A 68 -9.89 -18.07 -10.02
CA ASP A 68 -8.83 -18.96 -10.46
C ASP A 68 -7.84 -18.18 -11.35
N CYS A 69 -6.54 -18.36 -11.11
CA CYS A 69 -5.47 -17.77 -11.93
C CYS A 69 -5.43 -18.34 -13.34
N ALA A 70 -5.99 -19.53 -13.59
CA ALA A 70 -6.12 -20.10 -14.93
C ALA A 70 -6.94 -19.20 -15.88
N LEU A 71 -7.78 -18.31 -15.34
CA LEU A 71 -8.49 -17.30 -16.15
C LEU A 71 -7.57 -16.24 -16.77
N LEU A 72 -6.30 -16.18 -16.37
CA LEU A 72 -5.28 -15.32 -16.98
C LEU A 72 -4.50 -16.02 -18.10
N ASP A 73 -4.75 -17.31 -18.35
CA ASP A 73 -4.03 -18.06 -19.39
C ASP A 73 -4.27 -17.44 -20.77
N GLY A 74 -3.19 -17.26 -21.53
CA GLY A 74 -3.23 -16.67 -22.86
C GLY A 74 -1.85 -16.63 -23.51
N ASP A 75 -1.74 -15.96 -24.66
CA ASP A 75 -0.55 -16.01 -25.55
C ASP A 75 0.78 -15.54 -24.90
N GLY A 76 0.77 -15.07 -23.64
CA GLY A 76 1.98 -14.72 -22.88
C GLY A 76 1.94 -15.05 -21.38
N PHE A 77 0.94 -15.80 -20.91
CA PHE A 77 0.81 -16.16 -19.49
C PHE A 77 0.28 -17.59 -19.36
N ASP A 78 0.94 -18.38 -18.50
CA ASP A 78 0.57 -19.76 -18.17
C ASP A 78 0.61 -19.91 -16.64
N ALA A 79 -0.58 -20.00 -16.04
CA ALA A 79 -0.77 -20.12 -14.61
C ALA A 79 -0.20 -21.42 -14.03
N GLY A 80 -0.08 -22.48 -14.84
CA GLY A 80 0.47 -23.77 -14.42
C GLY A 80 1.99 -23.81 -14.32
N ARG A 81 2.67 -22.72 -14.72
CA ARG A 81 4.13 -22.55 -14.64
C ARG A 81 4.60 -21.68 -13.47
N MET A 82 3.68 -21.14 -12.66
CA MET A 82 4.00 -20.48 -11.39
C MET A 82 4.16 -21.49 -10.26
#